data_AF-A0A1Y1NJ86-F1
#
_entry.id   AF-A0A1Y1NJ86-F1
#
_cell.length_a   1.000
_cell.length_b   1.000
_cell.length_c   1.000
_cell.angle_alpha   90.00
_cell.angle_beta   90.00
_cell.angle_gamma   90.00
#
_symmetry.space_group_name_H-M   'P 1'
#
loop_
_entity.id
_entity.type
_entity.pdbx_description
1 polymer ?
#
loop_
_entity_poly.entity_id
_entity_poly.type
_entity_poly.pdbx_seq_one_letter_code
_entity_poly.pdbx_strand_id
1 'polypeptide(L)'
;MINNNNNNFTYYIPISKYMADQYVSLIFRSQQANMKEIEHCYNGYRKHECGAPIGFDESSKLTQRKVDEKVPNPLISSRSVLFEVDMVGYQSKVMTYRAALGQTQDICMLSPSKVGLEFMEYNFHFFRHCDE
;
A
#
# COMPACT_ATOMS: atom_id res chain seq x y z
N MET A 1 11.74 -15.13 -27.64
CA MET A 1 10.83 -15.62 -26.60
C MET A 1 10.52 -14.44 -25.68
N ILE A 2 9.31 -13.89 -25.74
CA ILE A 2 8.90 -12.78 -24.88
C ILE A 2 8.47 -13.43 -23.56
N ASN A 3 9.33 -13.35 -22.54
CA ASN A 3 8.93 -13.69 -21.18
C ASN A 3 7.92 -12.64 -20.71
N ASN A 4 6.63 -12.92 -20.92
CA ASN A 4 5.56 -12.25 -20.20
C ASN A 4 5.59 -12.76 -18.76
N ASN A 5 6.58 -12.32 -18.00
CA ASN A 5 6.49 -12.37 -16.55
C ASN A 5 5.46 -11.32 -16.15
N ASN A 6 4.26 -11.78 -15.78
CA ASN A 6 3.24 -10.95 -15.15
C ASN A 6 3.81 -10.45 -13.81
N ASN A 7 4.50 -9.30 -13.83
CA ASN A 7 5.05 -8.64 -12.64
C ASN A 7 3.97 -7.82 -11.91
N ASN A 8 2.79 -8.42 -11.74
CA ASN A 8 1.70 -7.89 -10.95
C ASN A 8 1.45 -8.86 -9.80
N PHE A 9 1.70 -8.40 -8.59
CA PHE A 9 1.62 -9.20 -7.37
C PHE A 9 0.48 -8.69 -6.51
N THR A 10 -0.47 -9.57 -6.21
CA THR A 10 -1.60 -9.24 -5.34
C THR A 10 -1.50 -10.02 -4.03
N TYR A 11 -1.58 -9.32 -2.91
CA TYR A 11 -1.54 -9.88 -1.57
C TYR A 11 -2.83 -9.57 -0.83
N TYR A 12 -3.36 -10.59 -0.15
CA TYR A 12 -4.53 -10.47 0.71
C TYR A 12 -4.06 -10.58 2.16
N ILE A 13 -4.18 -9.49 2.91
CA ILE A 13 -3.69 -9.37 4.28
C ILE A 13 -4.88 -9.26 5.23
N PRO A 14 -5.25 -10.35 5.93
CA PRO A 14 -6.24 -10.28 6.97
C PRO A 14 -5.69 -9.48 8.15
N ILE A 15 -6.45 -8.49 8.61
CA ILE A 15 -6.15 -7.68 9.79
C ILE A 15 -7.10 -8.11 10.90
N SER A 16 -6.53 -8.41 12.08
CA SER A 16 -7.33 -8.73 13.25
C SER A 16 -8.19 -7.53 13.67
N LYS A 17 -9.45 -7.77 14.02
CA LYS A 17 -10.31 -6.76 14.67
C LYS A 17 -9.77 -6.32 16.04
N TYR A 18 -8.92 -7.15 16.66
CA TYR A 18 -8.30 -6.88 17.96
C TYR A 18 -6.88 -6.31 17.83
N MET A 19 -6.47 -5.91 16.62
CA MET A 19 -5.17 -5.27 16.44
C MET A 19 -5.15 -3.96 17.24
N ALA A 20 -4.28 -3.90 18.25
CA ALA A 20 -4.11 -2.71 19.09
C ALA A 20 -3.54 -1.53 18.30
N ASP A 21 -2.72 -1.84 17.29
CA ASP A 21 -2.08 -0.84 16.44
C ASP A 21 -3.03 -0.31 15.37
N GLN A 22 -3.01 1.00 15.21
CA GLN A 22 -3.81 1.77 14.26
C GLN A 22 -3.27 1.68 12.82
N TYR A 23 -2.00 1.29 12.67
CA TYR A 23 -1.25 1.35 11.42
C TYR A 23 -0.56 0.02 11.12
N VAL A 24 -0.42 -0.29 9.84
CA VAL A 24 0.36 -1.43 9.35
C VAL A 24 1.61 -0.91 8.64
N SER A 25 2.78 -1.44 8.99
CA SER A 25 4.02 -1.12 8.28
C SER A 25 4.24 -2.08 7.12
N LEU A 26 4.31 -1.54 5.91
CA LEU A 26 4.77 -2.25 4.72
C LEU A 26 6.24 -1.95 4.49
N ILE A 27 7.08 -2.99 4.50
CA ILE A 27 8.52 -2.87 4.30
C ILE A 27 8.90 -3.60 3.02
N PHE A 28 9.30 -2.84 2.00
CA PHE A 28 9.84 -3.38 0.78
C PHE A 28 11.34 -3.57 0.94
N ARG A 29 11.84 -4.78 0.69
CA ARG A 29 13.26 -5.11 0.70
C ARG A 29 13.61 -5.79 -0.61
N SER A 30 14.54 -5.22 -1.35
CA SER A 30 15.00 -5.80 -2.60
C SER A 30 16.52 -5.85 -2.67
N GLN A 31 17.02 -6.95 -3.21
CA GLN A 31 18.43 -7.10 -3.56
C GLN A 31 18.70 -6.72 -5.02
N GLN A 32 17.66 -6.46 -5.82
CA GLN A 32 17.79 -6.10 -7.22
C GLN A 32 18.40 -4.69 -7.35
N ALA A 33 19.55 -4.59 -8.02
CA ALA A 33 20.26 -3.32 -8.19
C ALA A 33 19.47 -2.25 -8.97
N ASN A 34 18.49 -2.68 -9.76
CA ASN A 34 17.70 -1.81 -10.63
C ASN A 34 16.41 -1.28 -9.98
N MET A 35 16.05 -1.77 -8.79
CA MET A 35 14.87 -1.32 -8.06
C MET A 35 15.25 -0.08 -7.24
N LYS A 36 15.11 1.09 -7.85
CA LYS A 36 15.57 2.36 -7.28
C LYS A 36 14.50 3.08 -6.46
N GLU A 37 13.27 3.07 -6.94
CA GLU A 37 12.18 3.88 -6.40
C GLU A 37 10.89 3.05 -6.34
N ILE A 38 10.17 3.18 -5.22
CA ILE A 38 8.85 2.59 -5.00
C ILE A 38 7.90 3.74 -4.71
N GLU A 39 6.84 3.83 -5.49
CA GLU A 39 5.84 4.87 -5.37
C GLU A 39 4.49 4.27 -4.99
N HIS A 40 3.75 4.97 -4.13
CA HIS A 40 2.37 4.65 -3.83
C HIS A 40 1.47 5.26 -4.90
N CYS A 41 0.82 4.40 -5.68
CA CYS A 41 -0.13 4.79 -6.71
C CYS A 41 -1.55 4.70 -6.16
N TYR A 42 -2.09 5.85 -5.76
CA TYR A 42 -3.40 5.94 -5.13
C TYR A 42 -4.51 5.41 -6.06
N ASN A 43 -5.22 4.39 -5.60
CA ASN A 43 -6.28 3.72 -6.36
C ASN A 43 -7.70 4.06 -5.82
N GLY A 44 -7.81 4.79 -4.71
CA GLY A 44 -9.09 5.26 -4.15
C GLY A 44 -9.99 4.20 -3.51
N TYR A 45 -9.58 2.92 -3.48
CA TYR A 45 -10.43 1.83 -3.00
C TYR A 45 -10.35 1.66 -1.48
N ARG A 46 -11.39 2.12 -0.78
CA ARG A 46 -11.57 1.96 0.66
C ARG A 46 -13.03 1.66 1.02
N LYS A 47 -13.25 0.74 1.95
CA LYS A 47 -14.58 0.42 2.49
C LYS A 47 -14.57 0.57 4.01
N HIS A 48 -15.56 1.31 4.53
CA HIS A 48 -15.78 1.51 5.96
C HIS A 48 -16.61 0.39 6.58
N GLU A 49 -16.60 0.33 7.92
CA GLU A 49 -17.02 -0.79 8.79
C GLU A 49 -18.38 -1.44 8.54
N CYS A 50 -18.48 -2.71 8.95
CA CYS A 50 -19.75 -3.37 9.25
C CYS A 50 -20.30 -2.83 10.57
N GLY A 51 -21.50 -2.23 10.55
CA GLY A 51 -22.30 -2.00 11.76
C GLY A 51 -21.87 -0.87 12.71
N ALA A 52 -20.91 -0.01 12.37
CA ALA A 52 -20.63 1.15 13.21
C ALA A 52 -21.72 2.22 13.06
N PRO A 53 -22.21 2.82 14.17
CA PRO A 53 -23.10 3.96 14.09
C PRO A 53 -22.35 5.10 13.40
N ILE A 54 -23.09 5.90 12.64
CA ILE A 54 -22.66 7.05 11.82
C ILE A 54 -22.17 8.21 12.75
N GLY A 55 -21.24 7.90 13.65
CA GLY A 55 -20.90 8.71 14.81
C GLY A 55 -19.45 8.57 15.25
N PHE A 56 -18.58 7.93 14.45
CA PHE A 56 -17.17 8.32 14.46
C PHE A 56 -17.07 9.70 13.82
N ASP A 57 -17.40 10.69 14.65
CA ASP A 57 -17.34 12.11 14.36
C ASP A 57 -15.96 12.40 13.75
N GLU A 58 -15.94 12.91 12.52
CA GLU A 58 -14.70 13.20 11.78
C GLU A 58 -13.81 14.18 12.57
N SER A 59 -14.40 14.90 13.52
CA SER A 59 -13.77 15.78 14.49
C SER A 59 -13.02 15.09 15.64
N SER A 60 -13.29 13.80 15.90
CA SER A 60 -12.59 13.00 16.93
C SER A 60 -11.29 12.35 16.45
N LYS A 61 -10.97 12.46 15.15
CA LYS A 61 -9.67 12.07 14.57
C LYS A 61 -8.51 13.01 14.92
N LEU A 62 -8.73 14.01 15.78
CA LEU A 62 -7.81 15.13 16.01
C LEU A 62 -6.47 14.75 16.68
N THR A 63 -6.31 13.54 17.20
CA THR A 63 -5.02 13.03 17.73
C THR A 63 -4.52 11.76 17.04
N GLN A 64 -5.07 11.40 15.88
CA GLN A 64 -4.48 10.36 15.05
C GLN A 64 -3.27 10.95 14.32
N ARG A 65 -2.12 10.29 14.45
CA ARG A 65 -0.90 10.65 13.70
C ARG A 65 -1.29 10.72 12.23
N LYS A 66 -1.19 11.90 11.61
CA LYS A 66 -1.38 12.05 10.16
C LYS A 66 -0.25 11.27 9.48
N VAL A 67 -0.53 10.04 9.09
CA VAL A 67 0.40 9.22 8.32
C VAL A 67 0.28 9.63 6.86
N ASP A 68 1.37 10.14 6.28
CA ASP A 68 1.45 10.32 4.84
C ASP A 68 1.83 9.00 4.20
N GLU A 69 0.81 8.23 3.79
CA GLU A 69 0.97 6.92 3.16
C GLU A 69 1.65 6.99 1.79
N LYS A 70 1.88 8.20 1.25
CA LYS A 70 2.54 8.41 -0.04
C LYS A 70 4.05 8.61 0.12
N VAL A 71 4.51 9.05 1.29
CA VAL A 71 5.91 9.38 1.50
C VAL A 71 6.64 8.17 2.07
N PRO A 72 7.57 7.57 1.31
CA PRO A 72 8.40 6.49 1.81
C PRO A 72 9.32 7.00 2.92
N ASN A 73 9.43 6.27 4.02
CA ASN A 73 10.48 6.51 5.03
C ASN A 73 11.71 5.64 4.71
N PRO A 74 12.85 6.23 4.29
CA PRO A 74 14.06 5.46 4.03
C PRO A 74 14.72 5.02 5.35
N LEU A 75 14.61 3.73 5.68
CA LEU A 75 15.32 3.16 6.83
C LEU A 75 16.83 3.02 6.53
N ILE A 76 17.63 3.24 7.58
CA ILE A 76 19.10 3.34 7.63
C ILE A 76 19.77 1.99 7.25
N SER A 77 19.72 1.61 5.97
CA SER A 77 20.57 0.62 5.28
C SER A 77 20.12 0.47 3.82
N SER A 78 20.13 1.59 3.08
CA SER A 78 20.21 1.78 1.62
C SER A 78 19.38 0.95 0.62
N ARG A 79 18.50 0.00 1.00
CA ARG A 79 17.67 -0.79 0.07
C ARG A 79 16.29 -1.17 0.59
N SER A 80 15.82 -0.51 1.64
CA SER A 80 14.50 -0.75 2.20
C SER A 80 13.66 0.52 2.22
N VAL A 81 12.43 0.38 1.76
CA VAL A 81 11.43 1.44 1.78
C VAL A 81 10.30 1.04 2.71
N LEU A 82 9.90 1.94 3.61
CA LEU A 82 8.81 1.72 4.55
C LEU A 82 7.64 2.65 4.22
N PHE A 83 6.43 2.07 4.17
CA PHE A 83 5.17 2.80 4.14
C PHE A 83 4.35 2.42 5.37
N GLU A 84 3.76 3.41 6.02
CA GLU A 84 2.77 3.20 7.06
C GLU A 84 1.37 3.29 6.43
N VAL A 85 0.52 2.30 6.68
CA VAL A 85 -0.84 2.22 6.16
C VAL A 85 -1.82 2.40 7.31
N ASP A 86 -2.65 3.44 7.24
CA ASP A 86 -3.74 3.71 8.16
C ASP A 86 -4.92 2.76 7.89
N MET A 87 -5.19 1.90 8.88
CA MET A 87 -6.29 0.95 8.87
C MET A 87 -7.36 1.31 9.90
N VAL A 88 -7.28 2.47 10.58
CA VAL A 88 -8.28 2.85 11.58
C VAL A 88 -9.63 3.09 10.94
N GLY A 89 -10.67 2.40 11.43
CA GLY A 89 -12.04 2.57 10.94
C GLY A 89 -12.29 2.11 9.50
N TYR A 90 -11.34 1.38 8.89
CA TYR A 90 -11.51 0.75 7.58
C TYR A 90 -11.78 -0.75 7.72
N GLN A 91 -12.86 -1.24 7.11
CA GLN A 91 -13.10 -2.68 6.96
C GLN A 91 -12.12 -3.26 5.94
N SER A 92 -11.97 -2.58 4.81
CA SER A 92 -11.01 -2.97 3.79
C SER A 92 -10.38 -1.76 3.11
N LYS A 93 -9.14 -1.94 2.68
CA LYS A 93 -8.33 -0.92 2.01
C LYS A 93 -7.41 -1.58 1.01
N VAL A 94 -7.32 -1.04 -0.21
CA VAL A 94 -6.37 -1.53 -1.22
C VAL A 94 -5.28 -0.49 -1.40
N MET A 95 -4.02 -0.89 -1.24
CA MET A 95 -2.86 -0.04 -1.47
C MET A 95 -2.08 -0.58 -2.67
N THR A 96 -1.86 0.23 -3.68
CA THR A 96 -1.11 -0.15 -4.88
C THR A 96 0.24 0.56 -4.89
N TYR A 97 1.32 -0.20 -5.00
CA TYR A 97 2.68 0.33 -5.11
C TYR A 97 3.32 -0.11 -6.41
N ARG A 98 4.08 0.77 -7.04
CA ARG A 98 4.85 0.45 -8.23
C ARG A 98 6.33 0.67 -7.99
N ALA A 99 7.14 -0.28 -8.43
CA ALA A 99 8.59 -0.21 -8.34
C ALA A 99 9.20 -0.11 -9.73
N ALA A 100 9.96 0.95 -9.99
CA ALA A 100 10.64 1.14 -11.27
C ALA A 100 11.77 0.13 -11.44
N LEU A 101 11.91 -0.40 -12.65
CA LEU A 101 12.99 -1.33 -13.03
C LEU A 101 14.13 -0.64 -13.80
N GLY A 102 14.08 0.68 -13.98
CA GLY A 102 15.16 1.43 -14.63
C GLY A 102 14.92 2.92 -14.90
N GLN A 103 13.67 3.38 -15.08
CA GLN A 103 13.34 4.79 -15.33
C GLN A 103 12.98 5.57 -14.05
N THR A 104 13.17 6.89 -14.08
CA THR A 104 12.93 7.88 -13.00
C THR A 104 11.76 8.83 -13.30
N GLN A 105 10.79 8.41 -14.12
CA GLN A 105 9.55 9.17 -14.35
C GLN A 105 8.48 8.70 -13.35
N ASP A 106 7.47 9.54 -13.08
CA ASP A 106 6.31 9.20 -12.23
C ASP A 106 5.70 7.87 -12.70
N ILE A 107 5.91 6.83 -11.90
CA ILE A 107 5.63 5.44 -12.23
C ILE A 107 4.12 5.19 -12.15
N CYS A 108 3.43 6.00 -11.34
CA CYS A 108 1.99 5.94 -11.19
C CYS A 108 1.24 6.47 -12.43
N MET A 109 1.86 7.35 -13.22
CA MET A 109 1.29 7.85 -14.48
C MET A 109 1.45 6.87 -15.66
N LEU A 110 2.27 5.82 -15.50
CA LEU A 110 2.46 4.83 -16.56
C LEU A 110 1.22 3.96 -16.76
N SER A 111 0.91 3.64 -18.02
CA SER A 111 -0.19 2.75 -18.36
C SER A 111 0.01 1.36 -17.76
N PRO A 112 -1.05 0.70 -17.25
CA PRO A 112 -1.01 -0.71 -16.85
C PRO A 112 -0.53 -1.66 -17.96
N SER A 113 -0.66 -1.26 -19.24
CA SER A 113 -0.13 -2.06 -20.37
C SER A 113 1.40 -2.13 -20.41
N LYS A 114 2.11 -1.32 -19.60
CA LYS A 114 3.57 -1.30 -19.50
C LYS A 114 4.14 -2.04 -18.28
N VAL A 115 3.27 -2.72 -17.52
CA VAL A 115 3.68 -3.57 -16.39
C VAL A 115 4.71 -4.61 -16.86
N GLY A 116 5.73 -4.83 -16.04
CA GLY A 116 6.80 -5.80 -16.26
C GLY A 116 7.93 -5.34 -17.20
N LEU A 117 7.68 -4.34 -18.05
CA LEU A 117 8.71 -3.72 -18.89
C LEU A 117 9.33 -2.49 -18.24
N GLU A 118 8.51 -1.66 -17.60
CA GLU A 118 8.97 -0.40 -16.98
C GLU A 118 8.87 -0.45 -15.44
N PHE A 119 7.92 -1.22 -14.89
CA PHE A 119 7.71 -1.32 -13.44
C PHE A 119 7.12 -2.67 -13.00
N MET A 120 7.30 -3.00 -11.71
CA MET A 120 6.57 -4.06 -11.02
C MET A 120 5.42 -3.44 -10.22
N GLU A 121 4.27 -4.09 -10.20
CA GLU A 121 3.10 -3.63 -9.45
C GLU A 121 2.81 -4.55 -8.26
N TYR A 122 2.54 -3.96 -7.10
CA TYR A 122 2.20 -4.65 -5.87
C TYR A 122 0.87 -4.11 -5.33
N ASN A 123 -0.12 -4.98 -5.25
CA ASN A 123 -1.46 -4.67 -4.77
C ASN A 123 -1.68 -5.33 -3.41
N PHE A 124 -1.86 -4.54 -2.34
CA PHE A 124 -2.11 -5.03 -0.99
C PHE A 124 -3.56 -4.79 -0.61
N HIS A 125 -4.31 -5.87 -0.47
CA HIS A 125 -5.70 -5.88 -0.03
C HIS A 125 -5.74 -6.17 1.46
N PHE A 126 -5.88 -5.12 2.26
CA PHE A 126 -6.11 -5.25 3.69
C PHE A 126 -7.60 -5.43 3.96
N PHE A 127 -7.95 -6.37 4.82
CA PHE A 127 -9.35 -6.59 5.19
C PHE A 127 -9.52 -7.10 6.61
N ARG A 128 -10.59 -6.68 7.27
CA ARG A 128 -11.06 -7.23 8.54
C ARG A 128 -12.29 -8.09 8.26
N HIS A 129 -12.27 -9.31 8.79
CA HIS A 129 -13.50 -10.10 8.89
C HIS A 129 -14.38 -9.44 9.96
N CYS A 130 -15.62 -9.13 9.58
CA CYS A 130 -16.65 -8.76 10.55
C CYS A 130 -17.20 -10.06 11.13
N ASP A 131 -17.47 -10.08 12.44
CA ASP A 131 -18.34 -11.13 12.98
C ASP A 131 -19.74 -10.92 12.36
N GLU A 132 -20.37 -12.01 11.92
CA GLU A 132 -21.77 -12.00 11.46
C GLU A 132 -22.75 -11.73 12.61
#